data_AF-A0A081B5B4-F1
#
_entry.id   AF-A0A081B5B4-F1
#
_cell.length_a   1.000
_cell.length_b   1.000
_cell.length_c   1.000
_cell.angle_alpha   90.00
_cell.angle_beta   90.00
_cell.angle_gamma   90.00
#
_symmetry.space_group_name_H-M   'P 1'
#
loop_
_entity.id
_entity.type
_entity.pdbx_description
1 polymer ?
#
loop_
_entity_poly.entity_id
_entity_poly.type
_entity_poly.pdbx_seq_one_letter_code
_entity_poly.pdbx_strand_id
1 'polypeptide(L)'
;MRTRARTKRFEVDISWLLHGFPQLPLLLDMIQHGVTHSFRPVTPPTKSDRTSNHKSARTWSNALKRSVRAGQDAGTYLVVDVDAAAPWQDVHISPFGCVPKADADPNVEARVIHDLSYPSGNSINSSSDPDILPELQYKHVHQLARRTEELKNRRSSC
;
A
#
# COMPACT_ATOMS: atom_id res chain seq x y z
N MET A 1 -36.99 -21.91 14.42
CA MET A 1 -35.81 -22.64 13.90
C MET A 1 -35.53 -22.19 12.47
N ARG A 2 -34.48 -21.39 12.26
CA ARG A 2 -33.91 -21.10 10.94
C ARG A 2 -32.44 -21.49 11.02
N THR A 3 -32.08 -22.56 10.32
CA THR A 3 -30.71 -23.03 10.18
C THR A 3 -29.90 -21.99 9.42
N ARG A 4 -29.00 -21.29 10.10
CA ARG A 4 -27.92 -20.55 9.43
C ARG A 4 -27.05 -21.59 8.73
N ALA A 5 -27.13 -21.62 7.40
CA ALA A 5 -26.12 -22.29 6.59
C ALA A 5 -24.75 -21.74 7.01
N ARG A 6 -23.91 -22.62 7.56
CA ARG A 6 -22.49 -22.34 7.77
C ARG A 6 -21.89 -22.04 6.40
N THR A 7 -21.71 -20.76 6.09
CA THR A 7 -20.78 -20.33 5.06
C THR A 7 -19.44 -20.94 5.44
N LYS A 8 -19.00 -21.98 4.73
CA LYS A 8 -17.61 -22.46 4.81
C LYS A 8 -16.75 -21.33 4.25
N ARG A 9 -16.43 -20.33 5.07
CA ARG A 9 -15.26 -19.51 4.85
C ARG A 9 -14.11 -20.48 4.93
N PHE A 10 -13.52 -20.79 3.78
CA PHE A 10 -12.20 -21.38 3.74
C PHE A 10 -11.28 -20.33 4.33
N GLU A 11 -11.09 -20.40 5.65
CA GLU A 11 -10.01 -19.71 6.32
C GLU A 11 -8.74 -20.35 5.76
N VAL A 12 -8.10 -19.63 4.83
CA VAL A 12 -6.85 -20.10 4.25
C VAL A 12 -5.83 -20.01 5.38
N ASP A 13 -5.39 -21.18 5.86
CA ASP A 13 -4.23 -21.24 6.74
C ASP A 13 -3.01 -20.76 5.94
N ILE A 14 -2.66 -19.49 6.16
CA ILE A 14 -1.53 -18.82 5.51
C ILE A 14 -0.22 -19.54 5.85
N SER A 15 -0.11 -20.07 7.06
CA SER A 15 1.06 -20.84 7.52
C SER A 15 1.23 -22.11 6.70
N TRP A 16 0.13 -22.80 6.40
CA TRP A 16 0.16 -23.96 5.51
C TRP A 16 0.48 -23.57 4.06
N LEU A 17 -0.21 -22.56 3.53
CA LEU A 17 -0.07 -22.15 2.12
C LEU A 17 1.35 -21.72 1.79
N LEU A 18 1.96 -20.97 2.70
CA LEU A 18 3.28 -20.37 2.55
C LEU A 18 4.34 -21.16 3.34
N HIS A 19 4.08 -22.42 3.68
CA HIS A 19 5.07 -23.26 4.33
C HIS A 19 6.37 -23.34 3.50
N GLY A 20 7.48 -22.99 4.15
CA GLY A 20 8.81 -22.91 3.53
C GLY A 20 9.10 -21.59 2.80
N PHE A 21 8.19 -20.61 2.86
CA PHE A 21 8.49 -19.24 2.49
C PHE A 21 9.36 -18.61 3.58
N PRO A 22 10.59 -18.13 3.28
CA PRO A 22 11.52 -17.67 4.31
C PRO A 22 10.97 -16.55 5.19
N GLN A 23 10.15 -15.66 4.62
CA GLN A 23 9.58 -14.50 5.31
C GLN A 23 8.19 -14.79 5.92
N LEU A 24 7.76 -16.07 6.00
CA LEU A 24 6.48 -16.43 6.62
C LEU A 24 6.33 -15.89 8.06
N PRO A 25 7.33 -15.99 8.96
CA PRO A 25 7.19 -15.43 10.31
C PRO A 25 6.92 -13.93 10.31
N LEU A 26 7.63 -13.16 9.48
CA LEU A 26 7.42 -11.72 9.32
C LEU A 26 6.03 -11.40 8.77
N LEU A 27 5.55 -12.16 7.78
CA LEU A 27 4.21 -11.96 7.23
C LEU A 27 3.12 -12.18 8.27
N LEU A 28 3.23 -13.25 9.08
CA LEU A 28 2.26 -13.53 10.15
C LEU A 28 2.27 -12.44 11.21
N ASP A 29 3.45 -11.96 11.58
CA ASP A 29 3.62 -10.83 12.50
C ASP A 29 2.95 -9.56 11.96
N MET A 30 3.18 -9.22 10.68
CA MET A 30 2.53 -8.08 10.02
C MET A 30 1.00 -8.20 9.94
N ILE A 31 0.47 -9.41 9.76
CA ILE A 31 -0.99 -9.65 9.75
C ILE A 31 -1.56 -9.43 11.15
N GLN A 32 -0.86 -9.91 12.18
CA GLN A 32 -1.32 -9.85 13.56
C GLN A 32 -1.19 -8.45 14.17
N HIS A 33 -0.09 -7.77 13.87
CA HIS A 33 0.31 -6.52 14.54
C HIS A 33 0.28 -5.29 13.63
N GLY A 34 0.07 -5.49 12.34
CA GLY A 34 0.16 -4.43 11.33
C GLY A 34 1.58 -4.23 10.82
N VAL A 35 1.73 -3.35 9.83
CA VAL A 35 3.03 -3.04 9.22
C VAL A 35 3.72 -1.95 10.02
N THR A 36 4.88 -2.26 10.59
CA THR A 36 5.78 -1.28 11.21
C THR A 36 7.03 -1.13 10.37
N HIS A 37 7.42 0.12 10.07
CA HIS A 37 8.66 0.41 9.37
C HIS A 37 9.41 1.52 10.10
N SER A 38 10.70 1.28 10.36
CA SER A 38 11.58 2.28 10.96
C SER A 38 12.16 3.14 9.86
N PHE A 39 11.87 4.44 9.91
CA PHE A 39 12.50 5.41 9.03
C PHE A 39 13.75 5.98 9.71
N ARG A 40 14.78 6.28 8.91
CA ARG A 40 15.91 7.09 9.38
C ARG A 40 15.38 8.46 9.82
N PRO A 41 15.98 9.09 10.85
CA PRO A 41 15.55 10.41 11.29
C PRO A 41 15.54 11.39 10.12
N VAL A 42 14.37 11.91 9.81
CA VAL A 42 14.21 12.98 8.83
C VAL A 42 14.07 14.29 9.60
N THR A 43 14.66 15.36 9.08
CA THR A 43 14.33 16.70 9.57
C THR A 43 12.81 16.88 9.44
N PRO A 44 12.09 17.20 10.54
CA PRO A 44 10.65 17.38 10.48
C PRO A 44 10.31 18.40 9.40
N PRO A 45 9.39 18.09 8.47
CA PRO A 45 8.99 19.05 7.46
C PRO A 45 8.38 20.27 8.17
N THR A 46 8.90 21.45 7.87
CA THR A 46 8.32 22.68 8.38
C THR A 46 7.01 22.96 7.65
N LYS A 47 6.12 23.78 8.22
CA LYS A 47 4.88 24.21 7.53
C LYS A 47 5.16 24.91 6.18
N SER A 48 6.38 25.42 5.98
CA SER A 48 6.89 25.99 4.72
C SER A 48 7.19 24.92 3.66
N ASP A 49 7.45 23.68 4.07
CA ASP A 49 7.80 22.55 3.18
C ASP A 49 6.57 21.84 2.59
N ARG A 50 5.39 22.45 2.69
CA ARG A 50 4.16 21.92 2.07
C ARG A 50 4.31 21.93 0.55
N THR A 51 4.69 20.78 0.02
CA THR A 51 4.81 20.59 -1.42
C THR A 51 3.44 20.69 -2.07
N SER A 52 3.32 21.55 -3.08
CA SER A 52 2.11 21.58 -3.90
C SER A 52 2.01 20.28 -4.68
N ASN A 53 0.78 19.80 -4.90
CA ASN A 53 0.54 18.71 -5.83
C ASN A 53 1.18 19.02 -7.20
N HIS A 54 1.68 17.98 -7.85
CA HIS A 54 2.28 18.09 -9.18
C HIS A 54 1.29 18.71 -10.17
N LYS A 55 1.81 19.33 -11.24
CA LYS A 55 0.98 19.98 -12.27
C LYS A 55 -0.12 19.05 -12.78
N SER A 56 0.17 17.77 -12.99
CA SER A 56 -0.80 16.79 -13.47
C SER A 56 -1.98 16.59 -12.52
N ALA A 57 -1.74 16.48 -11.21
CA ALA A 57 -2.80 16.35 -10.21
C ALA A 57 -3.63 17.65 -10.05
N ARG A 58 -3.00 18.81 -10.23
CA ARG A 58 -3.71 20.10 -10.26
C ARG A 58 -4.59 20.22 -11.51
N THR A 59 -4.07 19.85 -12.67
CA THR A 59 -4.82 19.83 -13.95
C THR A 59 -6.01 18.88 -13.86
N TRP A 60 -5.83 17.67 -13.35
CA TRP A 60 -6.87 16.64 -13.25
C TRP A 60 -7.43 16.51 -11.83
N SER A 61 -7.68 17.66 -11.18
CA SER A 61 -8.10 17.71 -9.77
C SER A 61 -9.43 17.00 -9.49
N ASN A 62 -10.33 16.92 -10.47
CA ASN A 62 -11.58 16.17 -10.34
C ASN A 62 -11.33 14.66 -10.20
N ALA A 63 -10.39 14.11 -10.98
CA ALA A 63 -10.00 12.71 -10.87
C ALA A 63 -9.32 12.43 -9.53
N LEU A 64 -8.44 13.33 -9.07
CA LEU A 64 -7.84 13.24 -7.74
C LEU A 64 -8.90 13.20 -6.64
N LYS A 65 -9.82 14.18 -6.62
CA LYS A 65 -10.89 14.25 -5.60
C LYS A 65 -11.76 12.99 -5.58
N ARG A 66 -12.16 12.48 -6.74
CA ARG A 66 -12.92 11.24 -6.83
C ARG A 66 -12.16 10.05 -6.26
N SER A 67 -10.88 9.91 -6.60
CA SER A 67 -10.06 8.81 -6.08
C SER A 67 -9.88 8.90 -4.57
N VAL A 68 -9.60 10.09 -4.03
CA VAL A 68 -9.51 10.32 -2.57
C VAL A 68 -10.84 9.99 -1.90
N ARG A 69 -11.96 10.44 -2.48
CA ARG A 69 -13.30 10.15 -1.93
C ARG A 69 -13.61 8.66 -1.94
N ALA A 70 -13.29 7.96 -3.04
CA ALA A 70 -13.47 6.52 -3.12
C ALA A 70 -12.63 5.77 -2.08
N GLY A 71 -11.39 6.19 -1.85
CA GLY A 71 -10.55 5.62 -0.78
C GLY A 71 -11.09 5.91 0.63
N GLN A 72 -11.64 7.09 0.85
CA GLN A 72 -12.34 7.42 2.10
C GLN A 72 -13.57 6.53 2.31
N ASP A 73 -14.41 6.37 1.28
CA ASP A 73 -15.61 5.53 1.33
C ASP A 73 -15.28 4.05 1.53
N ALA A 74 -14.14 3.59 1.01
CA ALA A 74 -13.61 2.24 1.23
C ALA A 74 -12.93 2.06 2.59
N GLY A 75 -12.78 3.13 3.39
CA GLY A 75 -12.05 3.10 4.67
C GLY A 75 -10.54 2.94 4.53
N THR A 76 -9.98 3.16 3.34
CA THR A 76 -8.53 3.06 3.10
C THR A 76 -7.81 4.39 3.31
N TYR A 77 -8.53 5.53 3.25
CA TYR A 77 -7.99 6.85 3.52
C TYR A 77 -8.73 7.57 4.65
N LEU A 78 -7.95 8.17 5.55
CA LEU A 78 -8.44 9.16 6.50
C LEU A 78 -8.26 10.56 5.90
N VAL A 79 -9.37 11.27 5.67
CA VAL A 79 -9.37 12.65 5.17
C VAL A 79 -9.60 13.58 6.35
N VAL A 80 -8.64 14.44 6.64
CA VAL A 80 -8.62 15.29 7.84
C VAL A 80 -8.52 16.75 7.43
N ASP A 81 -9.22 17.60 8.16
CA ASP A 81 -9.06 19.05 8.04
C ASP A 81 -7.66 19.48 8.50
N VAL A 82 -7.12 20.54 7.89
CA VAL A 82 -5.79 21.04 8.22
C VAL A 82 -5.66 21.47 9.69
N ASP A 83 -6.73 21.99 10.29
CA ASP A 83 -6.72 22.43 11.68
C ASP A 83 -6.75 21.24 12.63
N ALA A 84 -7.47 20.18 12.26
CA ALA A 84 -7.48 18.93 13.02
C ALA A 84 -6.14 18.18 12.96
N ALA A 85 -5.41 18.31 11.84
CA ALA A 85 -4.06 17.76 11.68
C ALA A 85 -2.95 18.66 12.28
N ALA A 86 -3.25 19.91 12.62
CA ALA A 86 -2.25 20.87 13.10
C ALA A 86 -1.44 20.42 14.34
N PRO A 87 -1.98 19.63 15.29
CA PRO A 87 -1.21 19.14 16.43
C PRO A 87 -0.24 18.00 16.08
N TRP A 88 -0.35 17.39 14.91
CA TRP A 88 0.46 16.23 14.53
C TRP A 88 1.87 16.68 14.14
N GLN A 89 2.87 16.29 14.96
CA GLN A 89 4.26 16.69 14.77
C GLN A 89 4.99 15.82 13.75
N ASP A 90 4.59 14.55 13.61
CA ASP A 90 5.29 13.55 12.81
C ASP A 90 4.49 13.19 11.55
N VAL A 91 4.18 14.21 10.73
CA VAL A 91 3.47 14.04 9.45
C VAL A 91 4.36 14.45 8.31
N HIS A 92 4.62 13.50 7.41
CA HIS A 92 5.24 13.80 6.12
C HIS A 92 4.16 14.11 5.07
N ILE A 93 4.40 15.14 4.26
CA ILE A 93 3.47 15.58 3.21
C ILE A 93 4.14 15.39 1.85
N SER A 94 3.69 14.36 1.13
CA SER A 94 4.10 14.09 -0.24
C SER A 94 3.04 14.57 -1.23
N PRO A 95 3.45 15.05 -2.42
CA PRO A 95 2.50 15.55 -3.41
C PRO A 95 1.81 14.41 -4.14
N PHE A 96 0.61 14.67 -4.63
CA PHE A 96 -0.04 13.82 -5.62
C PHE A 96 0.39 14.17 -7.04
N GLY A 97 0.53 13.14 -7.87
CA GLY A 97 0.52 13.20 -9.33
C GLY A 97 -0.71 12.50 -9.89
N CYS A 98 -1.01 12.76 -11.16
CA CYS A 98 -2.03 12.02 -11.91
C CYS A 98 -1.46 11.57 -13.26
N VAL A 99 -1.87 10.39 -13.71
CA VAL A 99 -1.52 9.84 -15.03
C VAL A 99 -2.82 9.44 -15.75
N PRO A 100 -3.04 9.87 -17.01
CA PRO A 100 -4.22 9.50 -17.78
C PRO A 100 -4.35 7.98 -17.93
N LYS A 101 -5.59 7.48 -17.90
CA LYS A 101 -5.91 6.12 -18.33
C LYS A 101 -6.11 6.12 -19.84
N ALA A 102 -5.74 5.03 -20.51
CA ALA A 102 -5.83 4.93 -21.97
C ALA A 102 -7.29 4.91 -22.47
N ASP A 103 -8.21 4.47 -21.63
CA ASP A 103 -9.61 4.17 -21.93
C ASP A 103 -10.61 5.09 -21.20
N ALA A 104 -10.15 6.19 -20.62
CA ALA A 104 -11.02 7.14 -19.90
C ALA A 104 -10.59 8.60 -20.10
N ASP A 105 -11.55 9.51 -20.06
CA ASP A 105 -11.28 10.95 -20.02
C ASP A 105 -10.53 11.29 -18.72
N PRO A 106 -9.30 11.83 -18.76
CA PRO A 106 -8.51 12.13 -17.57
C PRO A 106 -9.15 13.19 -16.65
N ASN A 107 -10.11 13.98 -17.13
CA ASN A 107 -10.92 14.85 -16.27
C ASN A 107 -11.93 14.05 -15.41
N VAL A 108 -12.28 12.84 -15.84
CA VAL A 108 -13.12 11.85 -15.16
C VAL A 108 -12.29 10.77 -14.42
N GLU A 109 -11.08 10.52 -14.91
CA GLU A 109 -10.53 9.21 -15.21
C GLU A 109 -9.01 9.10 -15.10
N ALA A 110 -8.37 9.33 -13.97
CA ALA A 110 -6.90 9.30 -13.89
C ALA A 110 -6.39 8.35 -12.79
N ARG A 111 -5.20 7.77 -13.01
CA ARG A 111 -4.44 7.07 -11.98
C ARG A 111 -3.80 8.12 -11.07
N VAL A 112 -4.28 8.21 -9.84
CA VAL A 112 -3.63 9.03 -8.81
C VAL A 112 -2.38 8.31 -8.32
N ILE A 113 -1.28 9.05 -8.25
CA ILE A 113 0.00 8.57 -7.74
C ILE A 113 0.35 9.42 -6.52
N HIS A 114 0.64 8.77 -5.41
CA HIS A 114 1.22 9.43 -4.24
C HIS A 114 2.74 9.40 -4.39
N ASP A 115 3.37 10.56 -4.57
CA ASP A 115 4.80 10.64 -4.86
C ASP A 115 5.63 10.62 -3.57
N LEU A 116 5.89 9.41 -3.10
CA LEU A 116 6.70 9.14 -1.91
C LEU A 116 8.20 9.37 -2.12
N SER A 117 8.63 9.69 -3.34
CA SER A 117 10.03 9.98 -3.70
C SER A 117 10.31 11.48 -3.78
N TYR A 118 9.31 12.34 -3.58
CA TYR A 118 9.45 13.79 -3.61
C TYR A 118 9.27 14.42 -2.22
N PRO A 119 10.03 15.48 -1.88
CA PRO A 119 11.17 16.01 -2.63
C PRO A 119 12.40 15.11 -2.49
N SER A 120 13.25 15.08 -3.53
CA SER A 120 14.48 14.27 -3.51
C SER A 120 15.35 14.64 -2.31
N GLY A 121 15.83 13.63 -1.57
CA GLY A 121 16.65 13.80 -0.36
C GLY A 121 15.89 14.11 0.93
N ASN A 122 14.60 14.44 0.85
CA ASN A 122 13.74 14.69 2.01
C ASN A 122 12.33 14.06 1.86
N SER A 123 12.27 12.93 1.14
CA SER A 123 11.05 12.16 0.89
C SER A 123 10.95 10.96 1.82
N ILE A 124 9.75 10.37 1.94
CA ILE A 124 9.56 9.10 2.65
C ILE A 124 10.54 8.03 2.13
N ASN A 125 10.66 7.88 0.81
CA ASN A 125 11.58 6.90 0.24
C ASN A 125 13.05 7.23 0.52
N SER A 126 13.42 8.50 0.66
CA SER A 126 14.78 8.90 1.08
C SER A 126 15.06 8.56 2.55
N SER A 127 14.01 8.51 3.37
CA SER A 127 14.10 8.16 4.79
C SER A 127 14.04 6.67 5.07
N SER A 128 13.53 5.87 4.14
CA SER A 128 13.51 4.42 4.27
C SER A 128 14.94 3.87 4.26
N ASP A 129 15.24 3.00 5.22
CA ASP A 129 16.52 2.31 5.26
C ASP A 129 16.41 0.99 4.47
N PRO A 130 17.10 0.81 3.33
CA PRO A 130 17.06 -0.46 2.62
C PRO A 130 17.76 -1.58 3.39
N ASP A 131 18.69 -1.27 4.29
CA ASP A 131 19.52 -2.25 5.00
C ASP A 131 18.73 -2.98 6.10
N ILE A 132 17.59 -2.43 6.53
CA ILE A 132 16.69 -3.08 7.52
C ILE A 132 15.59 -3.91 6.85
N LEU A 133 15.45 -3.84 5.52
CA LEU A 133 14.44 -4.60 4.80
C LEU A 133 14.89 -6.06 4.66
N PRO A 134 13.96 -7.03 4.70
CA PRO A 134 14.29 -8.41 4.43
C PRO A 134 14.87 -8.57 3.02
N GLU A 135 15.92 -9.39 2.90
CA GLU A 135 16.54 -9.68 1.62
C GLU A 135 15.51 -10.20 0.60
N LEU A 136 15.46 -9.54 -0.57
CA LEU A 136 14.56 -9.93 -1.63
C LEU A 136 15.20 -11.01 -2.50
N GLN A 137 14.76 -12.25 -2.29
CA GLN A 137 15.22 -13.38 -3.09
C GLN A 137 14.35 -13.55 -4.34
N TYR A 138 14.95 -13.34 -5.50
CA TYR A 138 14.28 -13.56 -6.78
C TYR A 138 14.41 -15.02 -7.20
N LYS A 139 13.27 -15.65 -7.51
CA LYS A 139 13.21 -16.96 -8.15
C LYS A 139 12.67 -16.80 -9.56
N HIS A 140 13.12 -17.65 -10.47
CA HIS A 140 12.60 -17.64 -11.82
C HIS A 140 11.10 -17.99 -11.80
N VAL A 141 10.29 -17.31 -12.62
CA VAL A 141 8.82 -17.46 -12.63
C VAL A 141 8.35 -18.92 -12.79
N HIS A 142 9.10 -19.73 -13.54
CA HIS A 142 8.85 -21.17 -13.72
C HIS A 142 8.84 -21.95 -12.38
N GLN A 143 9.70 -21.59 -11.42
CA GLN A 143 9.77 -22.25 -10.12
C GLN A 143 8.53 -21.92 -9.28
N LEU A 144 8.08 -20.66 -9.33
CA LEU A 144 6.87 -20.21 -8.66
C LEU A 144 5.63 -20.90 -9.25
N ALA A 145 5.52 -20.95 -10.58
CA ALA A 145 4.43 -21.62 -11.27
C ALA A 145 4.36 -23.12 -10.93
N ARG A 146 5.50 -23.82 -11.00
CA ARG A 146 5.59 -25.24 -10.62
C ARG A 146 5.15 -25.48 -9.18
N ARG A 147 5.59 -24.63 -8.24
CA ARG A 147 5.23 -24.74 -6.83
C ARG A 147 3.72 -24.59 -6.61
N THR A 148 3.08 -23.66 -7.32
CA THR A 148 1.62 -23.47 -7.27
C THR A 148 0.87 -24.72 -7.73
N GLU A 149 1.28 -25.34 -8.85
CA GLU A 149 0.67 -26.57 -9.34
C GLU A 149 0.88 -27.75 -8.38
N GLU A 150 2.08 -27.89 -7.79
CA GLU A 150 2.37 -28.90 -6.78
C GLU A 150 1.47 -28.76 -5.54
N LEU A 151 1.30 -27.52 -5.04
CA LEU A 151 0.43 -27.23 -3.90
C LEU A 151 -1.05 -27.53 -4.20
N LYS A 152 -1.51 -27.18 -5.40
CA LYS A 152 -2.86 -27.49 -5.88
C LYS A 152 -3.10 -29.00 -5.90
N ASN A 153 -2.16 -29.77 -6.46
CA ASN A 153 -2.31 -31.22 -6.57
C ASN A 153 -2.30 -31.93 -5.21
N ARG A 154 -1.48 -31.48 -4.26
CA ARG A 154 -1.42 -32.02 -2.89
C ARG A 154 -2.70 -31.74 -2.09
N ARG A 155 -3.40 -30.64 -2.38
CA ARG A 155 -4.65 -30.27 -1.71
C ARG A 155 -5.85 -31.07 -2.21
N SER A 156 -5.80 -31.53 -3.47
CA SER A 156 -6.83 -32.37 -4.08
C SER A 156 -6.75 -33.85 -3.67
N SER A 157 -5.66 -34.25 -3.02
CA SER A 157 -5.40 -35.62 -2.56
C SER A 157 -5.66 -35.84 -1.05
N CYS A 158 -6.19 -34.84 -0.34
CA CYS A 158 -6.60 -34.93 1.07
C CYS A 158 -8.11 -34.75 1.22
#